data_AF-A0A3B9P570-F1
#
_entry.id   AF-A0A3B9P570-F1
#
_cell.length_a   1.000
_cell.length_b   1.000
_cell.length_c   1.000
_cell.angle_alpha   90.00
_cell.angle_beta   90.00
_cell.angle_gamma   90.00
#
_symmetry.space_group_name_H-M   'P 1'
#
loop_
_entity.id
_entity.type
_entity.pdbx_description
1 polymer ?
#
loop_
_entity_poly.entity_id
_entity_poly.type
_entity_poly.pdbx_seq_one_letter_code
_entity_poly.pdbx_strand_id
1 'polypeptide(L)'
;MKYLMAKIVFWLTGWTLDASKEQIAAARNTVMIAAPHTSNYDLVFAMGTFWLMRLPVKFFIKDFYTKWYFFGFFKWLGAIGVDRSKRSHLVDYATELLVKRDDITIMVPAEGTRKAVDKWKTGFYHIALKSGKKISLGYLDYGKKYAGILDIIPAGEKNTTFDHIQDIYKDVEAKYPELYNKVIH
;
A
#
# COMPACT_ATOMS: atom_id res chain seq x y z
N MET A 1 -20.72 2.21 -5.89
CA MET A 1 -20.22 1.45 -7.06
C MET A 1 -18.93 0.67 -6.76
N LYS A 2 -17.80 1.32 -6.45
CA LYS A 2 -16.50 0.65 -6.17
C LYS A 2 -16.55 -0.51 -5.17
N TYR A 3 -17.22 -0.31 -4.03
CA TYR A 3 -17.41 -1.35 -3.01
C TYR A 3 -18.10 -2.61 -3.58
N LEU A 4 -19.15 -2.44 -4.39
CA LEU A 4 -19.87 -3.56 -5.00
C LEU A 4 -19.02 -4.27 -6.05
N MET A 5 -18.28 -3.51 -6.86
CA MET A 5 -17.32 -4.09 -7.82
C MET A 5 -16.28 -4.96 -7.10
N ALA A 6 -15.68 -4.45 -6.03
CA ALA A 6 -14.73 -5.21 -5.23
C ALA A 6 -15.35 -6.46 -4.62
N LYS A 7 -16.58 -6.35 -4.09
CA LYS A 7 -17.31 -7.49 -3.50
C LYS A 7 -17.54 -8.60 -4.53
N ILE A 8 -17.92 -8.24 -5.76
CA ILE A 8 -18.11 -9.21 -6.85
C ILE A 8 -16.78 -9.85 -7.25
N VAL A 9 -15.72 -9.05 -7.43
CA VAL A 9 -14.39 -9.57 -7.79
C VAL A 9 -13.89 -10.54 -6.72
N PHE A 10 -13.97 -10.18 -5.45
CA PHE A 10 -13.53 -11.03 -4.34
C PHE A 10 -14.34 -12.33 -4.27
N TRP A 11 -15.66 -12.24 -4.42
CA TRP A 11 -16.53 -13.41 -4.49
C TRP A 11 -16.17 -14.35 -5.65
N LEU A 12 -16.00 -13.82 -6.88
CA LEU A 12 -15.66 -14.62 -8.06
C LEU A 12 -14.26 -15.26 -7.99
N THR A 13 -13.32 -14.59 -7.33
CA THR A 13 -11.91 -15.04 -7.27
C THR A 13 -11.58 -15.85 -6.01
N GLY A 14 -12.52 -15.92 -5.06
CA GLY A 14 -12.37 -16.59 -3.77
C GLY A 14 -11.50 -15.82 -2.77
N TRP A 15 -11.36 -14.50 -2.94
CA TRP A 15 -10.63 -13.66 -2.01
C TRP A 15 -11.50 -13.20 -0.85
N THR A 16 -10.89 -13.08 0.34
CA THR A 16 -11.57 -12.63 1.56
C THR A 16 -10.87 -11.42 2.14
N LEU A 17 -11.67 -10.45 2.61
CA LEU A 17 -11.16 -9.30 3.35
C LEU A 17 -10.85 -9.74 4.79
N ASP A 18 -9.62 -9.54 5.20
CA ASP A 18 -9.13 -9.81 6.56
C ASP A 18 -8.71 -8.49 7.24
N ALA A 19 -9.72 -7.76 7.72
CA ALA A 19 -9.52 -6.54 8.49
C ALA A 19 -10.71 -6.27 9.41
N SER A 20 -10.44 -6.06 10.69
CA SER A 20 -11.43 -5.66 11.69
C SER A 20 -11.91 -4.22 11.46
N LYS A 21 -13.05 -3.85 12.04
CA LYS A 21 -13.55 -2.46 11.96
C LYS A 21 -12.59 -1.48 12.63
N GLU A 22 -11.96 -1.90 13.71
CA GLU A 22 -10.98 -1.14 14.49
C GLU A 22 -9.70 -0.93 13.67
N GLN A 23 -9.21 -1.97 12.99
CA GLN A 23 -8.07 -1.85 12.07
C GLN A 23 -8.39 -0.90 10.92
N ILE A 24 -9.58 -1.01 10.31
CA ILE A 24 -10.01 -0.11 9.23
C ILE A 24 -10.07 1.34 9.71
N ALA A 25 -10.61 1.60 10.91
CA ALA A 25 -10.65 2.94 11.47
C ALA A 25 -9.24 3.50 11.74
N ALA A 26 -8.36 2.69 12.35
CA ALA A 26 -7.00 3.07 12.67
C ALA A 26 -6.08 3.23 11.44
N ALA A 27 -6.42 2.62 10.31
CA ALA A 27 -5.67 2.73 9.07
C ALA A 27 -5.95 4.02 8.28
N ARG A 28 -6.96 4.81 8.68
CA ARG A 28 -7.19 6.15 8.13
C ARG A 28 -6.03 7.07 8.48
N ASN A 29 -5.58 7.88 7.53
CA ASN A 29 -4.49 8.83 7.75
C ASN A 29 -3.15 8.20 8.14
N THR A 30 -2.83 7.07 7.51
CA THR A 30 -1.56 6.36 7.71
C THR A 30 -0.73 6.31 6.43
N VAL A 31 0.53 5.89 6.59
CA VAL A 31 1.35 5.41 5.48
C VAL A 31 1.15 3.91 5.37
N MET A 32 0.50 3.45 4.31
CA MET A 32 0.21 2.03 4.11
C MET A 32 1.27 1.37 3.25
N ILE A 33 1.89 0.31 3.77
CA ILE A 33 2.68 -0.60 2.95
C ILE A 33 1.72 -1.48 2.15
N ALA A 34 2.02 -1.67 0.86
CA ALA A 34 1.38 -2.70 0.05
C ALA A 34 2.46 -3.70 -0.39
N ALA A 35 2.49 -4.84 0.29
CA ALA A 35 3.38 -5.95 0.01
C ALA A 35 2.60 -7.27 0.16
N PRO A 36 2.93 -8.32 -0.60
CA PRO A 36 3.93 -8.39 -1.67
C PRO A 36 3.53 -7.59 -2.92
N HIS A 37 4.50 -7.10 -3.70
CA HIS A 37 4.26 -6.43 -4.97
C HIS A 37 5.00 -7.14 -6.12
N THR A 38 4.56 -8.34 -6.50
CA THR A 38 5.22 -9.17 -7.52
C THR A 38 4.46 -9.22 -8.86
N SER A 39 3.26 -8.65 -8.95
CA SER A 39 2.34 -8.79 -10.08
C SER A 39 1.48 -7.55 -10.34
N ASN A 40 1.02 -7.37 -11.57
CA ASN A 40 0.00 -6.35 -11.88
C ASN A 40 -1.35 -6.65 -11.20
N TYR A 41 -1.63 -7.92 -10.93
CA TYR A 41 -2.85 -8.32 -10.22
C TYR A 41 -2.87 -7.81 -8.78
N ASP A 42 -1.72 -7.51 -8.19
CA ASP A 42 -1.64 -6.94 -6.83
C ASP A 42 -2.38 -5.60 -6.78
N LEU A 43 -2.31 -4.79 -7.84
CA LEU A 43 -3.05 -3.54 -7.88
C LEU A 43 -4.56 -3.78 -7.89
N VAL A 44 -5.04 -4.82 -8.58
CA VAL A 44 -6.48 -5.15 -8.63
C VAL A 44 -6.97 -5.55 -7.25
N PHE A 45 -6.26 -6.49 -6.60
CA PHE A 45 -6.66 -6.96 -5.27
C PHE A 45 -6.47 -5.89 -4.22
N ALA A 46 -5.36 -5.14 -4.20
CA ALA A 46 -5.16 -4.03 -3.27
C ALA A 46 -6.25 -2.96 -3.39
N MET A 47 -6.59 -2.53 -4.61
CA MET A 47 -7.69 -1.57 -4.82
C MET A 47 -9.03 -2.15 -4.36
N GLY A 48 -9.28 -3.43 -4.65
CA GLY A 48 -10.46 -4.15 -4.16
C GLY A 48 -10.56 -4.13 -2.64
N THR A 49 -9.49 -4.48 -1.93
CA THR A 49 -9.39 -4.44 -0.47
C THR A 49 -9.71 -3.04 0.07
N PHE A 50 -9.11 -1.99 -0.49
CA PHE A 50 -9.37 -0.62 -0.04
C PHE A 50 -10.81 -0.18 -0.27
N TRP A 51 -11.41 -0.60 -1.39
CA TRP A 51 -12.80 -0.30 -1.68
C TRP A 51 -13.75 -1.03 -0.73
N LEU A 52 -13.45 -2.28 -0.36
CA LEU A 52 -14.19 -3.02 0.67
C LEU A 52 -14.07 -2.36 2.04
N MET A 53 -12.86 -1.92 2.42
CA MET A 53 -12.63 -1.18 3.66
C MET A 53 -13.17 0.25 3.65
N ARG A 54 -13.60 0.77 2.49
CA ARG A 54 -13.95 2.19 2.28
C ARG A 54 -12.83 3.15 2.74
N LEU A 55 -11.58 2.74 2.53
CA LEU A 55 -10.41 3.55 2.80
C LEU A 55 -10.09 4.42 1.57
N PRO A 56 -9.98 5.75 1.74
CA PRO A 56 -9.62 6.67 0.66
C PRO A 56 -8.10 6.64 0.42
N VAL A 57 -7.64 5.56 -0.19
CA VAL A 57 -6.22 5.37 -0.51
C VAL A 57 -5.78 6.24 -1.67
N LYS A 58 -4.58 6.80 -1.56
CA LYS A 58 -3.85 7.52 -2.61
C LYS A 58 -2.50 6.85 -2.85
N PHE A 59 -2.06 6.84 -4.10
CA PHE A 59 -0.74 6.31 -4.46
C PHE A 59 -0.15 7.12 -5.61
N PHE A 60 1.17 7.18 -5.69
CA PHE A 60 1.84 8.00 -6.69
C PHE A 60 2.15 7.21 -7.96
N ILE A 61 1.89 7.79 -9.12
CA ILE A 61 2.28 7.24 -10.44
C ILE A 61 2.93 8.31 -11.30
N LYS A 62 3.62 7.91 -12.39
CA LYS A 62 4.15 8.88 -13.36
C LYS A 62 3.00 9.73 -13.89
N ASP A 63 3.17 11.05 -13.89
CA ASP A 63 2.12 12.00 -14.30
C ASP A 63 1.54 11.72 -15.70
N PHE A 64 2.33 11.08 -16.58
CA PHE A 64 1.84 10.53 -17.84
C PHE A 64 0.50 9.77 -17.72
N TYR A 65 0.36 8.92 -16.70
CA TYR A 65 -0.83 8.09 -16.48
C TYR A 65 -2.04 8.86 -15.95
N THR A 66 -1.84 10.09 -15.46
CA THR A 66 -2.92 10.94 -14.93
C THR A 66 -3.46 11.94 -15.95
N LYS A 67 -2.97 11.90 -17.20
CA LYS A 67 -3.45 12.74 -18.29
C LYS A 67 -4.84 12.33 -18.78
N TRP A 68 -5.52 13.26 -19.45
CA TRP A 68 -6.94 13.14 -19.84
C TRP A 68 -7.24 11.94 -20.75
N TYR A 69 -6.30 11.54 -21.61
CA TYR A 69 -6.48 10.43 -22.55
C TYR A 69 -6.51 9.04 -21.90
N PHE A 70 -6.23 8.95 -20.60
CA PHE A 70 -6.58 7.78 -19.78
C PHE A 70 -8.00 7.84 -19.21
N PHE A 71 -8.84 8.78 -19.69
CA PHE A 71 -10.22 8.99 -19.28
C PHE A 71 -10.41 9.09 -17.76
N GLY A 72 -9.41 9.65 -17.07
CA GLY A 72 -9.42 9.78 -15.61
C GLY A 72 -9.34 8.46 -14.84
N PHE A 73 -9.11 7.31 -15.49
CA PHE A 73 -9.12 5.99 -14.88
C PHE A 73 -8.19 5.90 -13.65
N PHE A 74 -6.92 6.29 -13.81
CA PHE A 74 -5.96 6.23 -12.70
C PHE A 74 -6.30 7.20 -11.57
N LYS A 75 -6.80 8.41 -11.88
CA LYS A 75 -7.28 9.35 -10.86
C LYS A 75 -8.48 8.78 -10.11
N TRP A 76 -9.39 8.10 -10.81
CA TRP A 76 -10.53 7.41 -10.22
C TRP A 76 -10.09 6.27 -9.30
N LEU A 77 -9.03 5.52 -9.63
CA LEU A 77 -8.43 4.53 -8.71
C LEU A 77 -7.86 5.16 -7.43
N GLY A 78 -7.48 6.44 -7.48
CA GLY A 78 -6.85 7.15 -6.36
C GLY A 78 -5.43 7.61 -6.66
N ALA A 79 -4.94 7.45 -7.89
CA ALA A 79 -3.59 7.82 -8.23
C ALA A 79 -3.37 9.34 -8.24
N ILE A 80 -2.17 9.74 -7.81
CA ILE A 80 -1.65 11.10 -7.88
C ILE A 80 -0.47 11.09 -8.84
N GLY A 81 -0.53 11.93 -9.87
CA GLY A 81 0.53 12.11 -10.85
C GLY A 81 1.70 12.85 -10.23
N VAL A 82 2.90 12.31 -10.39
CA VAL A 82 4.12 12.94 -9.89
C VAL A 82 5.26 12.81 -10.90
N ASP A 83 6.19 13.77 -10.84
CA ASP A 83 7.48 13.66 -11.50
C ASP A 83 8.45 12.87 -10.62
N ARG A 84 8.64 11.59 -10.97
CA ARG A 84 9.50 10.68 -10.20
C ARG A 84 11.00 10.90 -10.41
N SER A 85 11.42 11.80 -11.32
CA SER A 85 12.83 12.19 -11.46
C SER A 85 13.34 12.94 -10.22
N LYS A 86 12.41 13.52 -9.45
CA LYS A 86 12.64 14.33 -8.26
C LYS A 86 12.38 13.54 -6.96
N ARG A 87 13.11 12.44 -6.75
CA ARG A 87 12.85 11.46 -5.65
C ARG A 87 12.84 12.07 -4.25
N SER A 88 13.76 12.99 -3.92
CA SER A 88 13.78 13.68 -2.62
C SER A 88 12.46 14.41 -2.34
N HIS A 89 11.85 14.97 -3.39
CA HIS A 89 10.59 15.69 -3.30
C HIS A 89 9.39 14.77 -3.05
N LEU A 90 9.46 13.46 -3.33
CA LEU A 90 8.29 12.58 -3.16
C LEU A 90 7.98 12.27 -1.70
N VAL A 91 9.01 12.06 -0.86
CA VAL A 91 8.81 11.85 0.57
C VAL A 91 8.20 13.10 1.19
N ASP A 92 8.79 14.26 0.92
CA ASP A 92 8.31 15.53 1.48
C ASP A 92 6.90 15.87 0.97
N TYR A 93 6.64 15.66 -0.32
CA TYR A 93 5.30 15.83 -0.88
C TYR A 93 4.26 14.91 -0.25
N ALA A 94 4.61 13.63 -0.03
CA ALA A 94 3.72 12.67 0.62
C ALA A 94 3.47 13.05 2.09
N THR A 95 4.51 13.46 2.81
CA THR A 95 4.42 13.97 4.18
C THR A 95 3.49 15.17 4.24
N GLU A 96 3.70 16.19 3.41
CA GLU A 96 2.83 17.36 3.37
C GLU A 96 1.38 16.99 3.08
N LEU A 97 1.15 16.06 2.14
CA LEU A 97 -0.19 15.66 1.77
C LEU A 97 -0.90 14.94 2.93
N LEU A 98 -0.21 14.07 3.67
CA LEU A 98 -0.77 13.38 4.85
C LEU A 98 -1.01 14.30 6.04
N VAL A 99 -0.17 15.33 6.20
CA VAL A 99 -0.35 16.34 7.25
C VAL A 99 -1.52 17.27 6.92
N LYS A 100 -1.65 17.70 5.66
CA LYS A 100 -2.73 18.60 5.21
C LYS A 100 -4.09 17.92 5.08
N ARG A 101 -4.12 16.60 4.93
CA ARG A 101 -5.34 15.82 4.72
C ARG A 101 -5.42 14.65 5.69
N ASP A 102 -6.33 14.77 6.64
CA ASP A 102 -6.64 13.76 7.66
C ASP A 102 -7.57 12.64 7.14
N ASP A 103 -8.10 12.79 5.92
CA ASP A 103 -9.02 11.82 5.34
C ASP A 103 -8.30 10.71 4.59
N ILE A 104 -7.13 10.97 3.98
CA ILE A 104 -6.46 10.03 3.05
C ILE A 104 -5.47 9.08 3.72
N THR A 105 -5.25 7.93 3.11
CA THR A 105 -4.14 7.01 3.42
C THR A 105 -3.20 6.94 2.22
N ILE A 106 -1.89 7.09 2.41
CA ILE A 106 -0.93 6.99 1.29
C ILE A 106 -0.38 5.58 1.23
N MET A 107 -0.68 4.87 0.14
CA MET A 107 -0.10 3.56 -0.15
C MET A 107 1.27 3.70 -0.82
N VAL A 108 2.24 2.97 -0.29
CA VAL A 108 3.62 2.90 -0.79
C VAL A 108 4.00 1.43 -1.00
N PRO A 109 4.33 1.01 -2.24
CA PRO A 109 4.93 -0.32 -2.45
C PRO A 109 6.38 -0.27 -1.96
N ALA A 110 6.68 -0.99 -0.88
CA ALA A 110 8.01 -0.93 -0.26
C ALA A 110 9.11 -1.50 -1.17
N GLU A 111 8.79 -2.51 -1.99
CA GLU A 111 9.71 -3.07 -3.00
C GLU A 111 9.96 -2.07 -4.14
N GLY A 112 8.99 -1.21 -4.45
CA GLY A 112 9.07 -0.17 -5.47
C GLY A 112 9.08 -0.67 -6.93
N THR A 113 9.09 -1.98 -7.13
CA THR A 113 9.06 -2.67 -8.43
C THR A 113 8.45 -4.06 -8.24
N ARG A 114 8.02 -4.68 -9.35
CA ARG A 114 7.54 -6.07 -9.39
C ARG A 114 8.62 -7.11 -9.62
N LYS A 115 9.86 -6.65 -9.82
CA LYS A 115 11.03 -7.50 -9.95
C LYS A 115 11.60 -7.77 -8.56
N ALA A 116 12.31 -8.89 -8.42
CA ALA A 116 13.09 -9.16 -7.21
C ALA A 116 14.00 -7.99 -6.87
N VAL A 117 14.11 -7.69 -5.57
CA VAL A 117 14.99 -6.66 -5.01
C VAL A 117 15.75 -7.22 -3.84
N ASP A 118 17.00 -6.82 -3.65
CA ASP A 118 17.81 -7.29 -2.51
C ASP A 118 17.37 -6.68 -1.18
N LYS A 119 16.69 -5.52 -1.23
CA LYS A 119 16.16 -4.82 -0.05
C LYS A 119 15.00 -3.91 -0.40
N TRP A 120 14.14 -3.67 0.59
CA TRP A 120 13.02 -2.75 0.43
C TRP A 120 13.49 -1.29 0.44
N LYS A 121 12.70 -0.41 -0.17
CA LYS A 121 12.86 1.04 -0.10
C LYS A 121 12.30 1.55 1.22
N THR A 122 13.00 2.46 1.87
CA THR A 122 12.64 3.02 3.18
C THR A 122 11.72 4.24 3.12
N GLY A 123 11.18 4.58 1.94
CA GLY A 123 10.38 5.79 1.73
C GLY A 123 9.16 5.85 2.65
N PHE A 124 8.46 4.73 2.85
CA PHE A 124 7.31 4.64 3.76
C PHE A 124 7.69 5.04 5.20
N TYR A 125 8.84 4.58 5.69
CA TYR A 125 9.34 4.87 7.03
C TYR A 125 9.64 6.36 7.20
N HIS A 126 10.32 6.97 6.23
CA HIS A 126 10.63 8.40 6.28
C HIS A 126 9.36 9.27 6.19
N ILE A 127 8.36 8.87 5.41
CA ILE A 127 7.08 9.58 5.35
C ILE A 127 6.39 9.51 6.72
N ALA A 128 6.30 8.32 7.32
CA ALA A 128 5.66 8.11 8.61
C ALA A 128 6.36 8.90 9.73
N LEU A 129 7.70 8.81 9.81
CA LEU A 129 8.51 9.54 10.78
C LEU A 129 8.34 11.06 10.65
N LYS A 130 8.42 11.60 9.42
CA LYS A 130 8.29 13.06 9.19
C LYS A 130 6.87 13.59 9.40
N SER A 131 5.86 12.79 9.10
CA SER A 131 4.45 13.19 9.23
C SER A 131 3.88 12.93 10.63
N GLY A 132 4.58 12.17 11.47
CA GLY A 132 4.08 11.67 12.75
C GLY A 132 2.92 10.68 12.62
N LYS A 133 2.66 10.15 11.42
CA LYS A 133 1.57 9.20 11.15
C LYS A 133 2.04 7.76 11.33
N LYS A 134 1.10 6.87 11.65
CA LYS A 134 1.38 5.43 11.77
C LYS A 134 1.65 4.79 10.41
N ILE A 135 2.30 3.64 10.44
CA ILE A 135 2.48 2.73 9.32
C ILE A 135 1.41 1.65 9.42
N SER A 136 0.60 1.47 8.38
CA SER A 136 -0.32 0.32 8.27
C SER A 136 0.27 -0.74 7.35
N LEU A 137 0.27 -1.99 7.80
CA LEU A 137 0.86 -3.12 7.10
C LEU A 137 -0.21 -3.80 6.26
N GLY A 138 -0.49 -3.23 5.09
CA GLY A 138 -1.43 -3.80 4.13
C GLY A 138 -0.83 -5.02 3.43
N TYR A 139 -1.63 -6.07 3.23
CA TYR A 139 -1.12 -7.31 2.67
C TYR A 139 -2.05 -7.98 1.64
N LEU A 140 -1.43 -8.82 0.81
CA LEU A 140 -2.07 -9.77 -0.09
C LEU A 140 -1.41 -11.13 0.08
N ASP A 141 -2.13 -12.10 0.64
CA ASP A 141 -1.69 -13.49 0.75
C ASP A 141 -2.37 -14.30 -0.37
N TYR A 142 -1.61 -14.66 -1.40
CA TYR A 142 -2.10 -15.42 -2.55
C TYR A 142 -2.31 -16.90 -2.25
N GLY A 143 -1.62 -17.46 -1.26
CA GLY A 143 -1.79 -18.84 -0.82
C GLY A 143 -3.14 -19.04 -0.13
N LYS A 144 -3.49 -18.13 0.77
CA LYS A 144 -4.78 -18.14 1.51
C LYS A 144 -5.89 -17.36 0.81
N LYS A 145 -5.55 -16.54 -0.19
CA LYS A 145 -6.42 -15.54 -0.84
C LYS A 145 -7.01 -14.53 0.13
N TYR A 146 -6.23 -14.09 1.10
CA TYR A 146 -6.63 -13.07 2.07
C TYR A 146 -5.97 -11.74 1.76
N ALA A 147 -6.72 -10.67 1.96
CA ALA A 147 -6.22 -9.32 1.79
C ALA A 147 -6.74 -8.42 2.89
N GLY A 148 -5.89 -7.56 3.42
CA GLY A 148 -6.30 -6.71 4.53
C GLY A 148 -5.16 -5.98 5.20
N ILE A 149 -5.19 -5.92 6.53
CA ILE A 149 -4.22 -5.19 7.35
C ILE A 149 -3.68 -6.17 8.40
N LEU A 150 -2.36 -6.40 8.40
CA LEU A 150 -1.72 -7.23 9.40
C LEU A 150 -1.58 -6.49 10.74
N ASP A 151 -1.10 -5.24 10.69
CA ASP A 151 -0.85 -4.43 11.88
C ASP A 151 -0.80 -2.93 11.55
N ILE A 152 -0.86 -2.08 12.58
CA ILE A 152 -0.76 -0.62 12.49
C ILE A 152 0.15 -0.08 13.59
N ILE A 153 1.38 0.26 13.23
CA ILE A 153 2.46 0.58 14.17
C ILE A 153 2.93 2.03 14.04
N PRO A 154 3.46 2.65 15.11
CA PRO A 154 4.20 3.90 14.98
C PRO A 154 5.53 3.70 14.24
N ALA A 155 6.05 4.74 13.60
CA ALA A 155 7.43 4.75 13.11
C ALA A 155 8.38 5.10 14.27
N GLY A 156 8.99 4.09 14.88
CA GLY A 156 9.92 4.24 16.01
C GLY A 156 11.38 4.19 15.57
N GLU A 157 12.22 3.61 16.44
CA GLU A 157 13.60 3.25 16.09
C GLU A 157 13.58 2.34 14.85
N LYS A 158 14.49 2.59 13.92
CA LYS A 158 14.45 2.03 12.57
C LYS A 158 14.58 0.51 12.58
N ASN A 159 15.60 -0.04 13.23
CA ASN A 159 15.84 -1.48 13.19
C ASN A 159 14.66 -2.23 13.83
N THR A 160 14.23 -1.80 15.02
CA THR A 160 13.07 -2.36 15.72
C THR A 160 11.79 -2.30 14.87
N THR A 161 11.55 -1.18 14.17
CA THR A 161 10.39 -1.04 13.27
C THR A 161 10.50 -2.02 12.10
N PHE A 162 11.68 -2.17 11.52
CA PHE A 162 11.89 -3.00 10.33
C PHE A 162 11.89 -4.50 10.67
N ASP A 163 12.45 -4.89 11.82
CA ASP A 163 12.38 -6.24 12.38
C ASP A 163 10.92 -6.66 12.59
N HIS A 164 10.11 -5.78 13.20
CA HIS A 164 8.69 -6.04 13.40
C HIS A 164 7.94 -6.22 12.07
N ILE A 165 8.17 -5.32 11.11
CA ILE A 165 7.55 -5.43 9.78
C ILE A 165 7.97 -6.75 9.11
N GLN A 166 9.26 -7.11 9.18
CA GLN A 166 9.78 -8.34 8.57
C GLN A 166 9.14 -9.58 9.20
N ASP A 167 9.06 -9.64 10.53
CA ASP A 167 8.46 -10.76 11.24
C ASP A 167 6.97 -10.91 10.91
N ILE A 168 6.23 -9.80 10.83
CA ILE A 168 4.81 -9.80 10.48
C ILE A 168 4.56 -10.28 9.03
N TYR A 169 5.44 -9.94 8.09
CA TYR A 169 5.28 -10.32 6.67
C TYR A 169 5.86 -11.70 6.30
N LYS A 170 6.57 -12.39 7.21
CA LYS A 170 7.32 -13.62 6.88
C LYS A 170 6.47 -14.75 6.31
N ASP A 171 5.22 -14.85 6.75
CA ASP A 171 4.28 -15.91 6.37
C ASP A 171 3.33 -15.51 5.25
N VAL A 172 3.47 -14.30 4.69
CA VAL A 172 2.64 -13.83 3.59
C VAL A 172 3.17 -14.36 2.26
N GLU A 173 2.31 -15.02 1.49
CA GLU A 173 2.66 -15.58 0.18
C GLU A 173 2.34 -14.63 -0.97
N ALA A 174 3.35 -14.34 -1.79
CA ALA A 174 3.21 -13.54 -3.00
C ALA A 174 2.67 -14.37 -4.17
N LYS A 175 2.15 -13.71 -5.21
CA LYS A 175 1.75 -14.40 -6.45
C LYS A 175 2.92 -15.12 -7.12
N TYR A 176 4.09 -14.48 -7.11
CA TYR A 176 5.35 -15.02 -7.61
C TYR A 176 6.37 -14.99 -6.46
N PRO A 177 6.42 -16.04 -5.62
CA PRO A 177 7.26 -16.07 -4.41
C PRO A 177 8.74 -15.79 -4.68
N GLU A 178 9.26 -16.21 -5.82
CA GLU A 178 10.64 -15.98 -6.26
C GLU A 178 10.98 -14.50 -6.50
N LEU A 179 9.96 -13.65 -6.65
CA LEU A 179 10.12 -12.20 -6.82
C LEU A 179 9.92 -11.44 -5.52
N TYR A 180 9.48 -12.10 -4.45
CA TYR A 180 9.19 -11.47 -3.16
C TYR A 180 10.36 -11.62 -2.20
N ASN A 181 10.99 -10.52 -1.84
CA ASN A 181 12.05 -10.55 -0.83
C ASN A 181 11.45 -10.31 0.56
N LYS A 182 11.49 -11.36 1.39
CA LYS A 182 11.03 -11.33 2.79
C LYS A 182 12.03 -10.65 3.73
N VAL A 183 13.27 -10.44 3.30
CA VAL A 183 14.30 -9.71 4.05
C VAL A 183 14.21 -8.23 3.69
N ILE A 184 13.81 -7.41 4.65
CA ILE A 184 13.48 -6.00 4.43
C ILE A 184 14.74 -5.12 4.52
N HIS A 185 15.71 -5.49 5.35
CA HIS A 185 16.94 -4.74 5.61
C HIS A 185 18.17 -5.62 5.70
#